data_AF-K2CIM5-F1
#
_entry.id   AF-K2CIM5-F1
#
_cell.length_a   1.000
_cell.length_b   1.000
_cell.length_c   1.000
_cell.angle_alpha   90.00
_cell.angle_beta   90.00
_cell.angle_gamma   90.00
#
_symmetry.space_group_name_H-M   'P 1'
#
loop_
_entity.id
_entity.type
_entity.pdbx_description
1 polymer ?
#
loop_
_entity_poly.entity_id
_entity_poly.type
_entity_poly.pdbx_seq_one_letter_code
_entity_poly.pdbx_strand_id
1 'polypeptide(L)' 'FVGNTPWAHLDIAGPAFLTKGSDISEKGGTGYGVRTVLNLL' A
#
# COMPACT_ATOMS: atom_id res chain seq x y z
N PHE A 1 16.12 -3.57 -15.90
CA PHE A 1 15.64 -4.36 -14.74
C PHE A 1 14.32 -5.06 -15.02
N VAL A 2 13.37 -4.47 -15.77
CA VAL A 2 12.07 -5.15 -16.04
C VAL A 2 11.76 -5.40 -17.52
N GLY A 3 12.61 -4.95 -18.46
CA GLY A 3 12.50 -5.30 -19.88
C GLY A 3 11.13 -4.98 -20.47
N ASN A 4 10.51 -5.97 -21.10
CA ASN A 4 9.18 -5.85 -21.72
C ASN A 4 8.04 -6.38 -20.83
N THR A 5 8.32 -6.66 -19.55
CA THR A 5 7.33 -7.20 -18.62
C THR A 5 6.35 -6.10 -18.20
N PRO A 6 5.03 -6.30 -18.33
CA PRO A 6 4.04 -5.42 -17.71
C PRO A 6 4.21 -5.46 -16.18
N TRP A 7 4.74 -4.37 -15.63
CA TRP A 7 5.16 -4.31 -14.23
C TRP A 7 4.74 -2.99 -13.59
N ALA A 8 4.31 -3.07 -12.33
CA ALA A 8 4.02 -1.91 -11.50
C ALA A 8 4.81 -2.00 -10.19
N HIS A 9 5.49 -0.91 -9.86
CA HIS A 9 6.06 -0.67 -8.54
C HIS A 9 5.18 0.31 -7.79
N LEU A 10 4.76 -0.06 -6.58
CA LEU A 10 3.98 0.78 -5.70
C LEU A 10 4.87 1.19 -4.52
N ASP A 11 5.30 2.44 -4.51
CA ASP A 11 5.98 3.02 -3.36
C ASP A 11 4.93 3.41 -2.31
N ILE A 12 5.05 2.81 -1.13
CA ILE A 12 4.15 3.01 -0.01
C ILE A 12 4.84 3.68 1.18
N ALA A 13 6.05 4.24 1.03
CA ALA A 13 6.81 4.80 2.14
C ALA A 13 6.02 5.83 2.95
N GLY A 14 5.21 6.67 2.29
CA GLY A 14 4.30 7.61 2.94
C GLY A 14 3.14 6.93 3.68
N PRO A 15 2.24 6.21 2.98
CA PRO A 15 1.04 5.67 3.60
C PRO A 15 1.27 4.41 4.45
N ALA A 16 2.47 3.80 4.44
CA ALA A 16 2.74 2.56 5.18
C ALA A 16 2.55 2.71 6.71
N PHE A 17 2.79 3.90 7.26
CA PHE A 17 2.70 4.15 8.69
C PHE A 17 2.06 5.50 9.02
N LEU A 18 1.07 5.50 9.91
CA LEU A 18 0.44 6.71 10.40
C LEU A 18 0.95 7.08 11.79
N THR A 19 1.25 8.36 11.98
CA THR A 19 1.63 8.93 13.28
C THR A 19 0.41 9.24 14.17
N LYS A 20 -0.79 9.25 13.59
CA LYS A 20 -2.09 9.38 14.25
C LYS A 20 -3.12 8.47 13.56
N GLY A 21 -4.04 7.88 14.33
CA GLY A 21 -5.12 7.05 13.77
C GLY A 21 -6.05 7.80 12.81
N SER A 22 -6.77 7.01 12.03
CA SER A 22 -7.82 7.38 11.08
C SER A 22 -9.09 6.57 11.38
N ASP A 23 -10.18 6.81 10.66
CA ASP A 23 -11.46 6.11 10.86
C ASP A 23 -11.38 4.59 10.66
N ILE A 24 -10.36 4.10 9.96
CA ILE A 24 -10.24 2.70 9.51
C ILE A 24 -8.91 2.03 9.89
N SER A 25 -8.02 2.76 10.57
CA SER A 25 -6.71 2.25 11.00
C SER A 25 -6.21 3.06 12.18
N GLU A 26 -5.73 2.36 13.21
CA GLU A 26 -5.06 2.97 14.36
C GLU A 26 -3.71 3.60 13.96
N LYS A 27 -3.11 4.36 14.90
CA LYS A 27 -1.71 4.79 14.78
C LYS A 27 -0.83 3.55 14.64
N GLY A 28 0.02 3.52 13.61
CA GLY A 28 0.83 2.33 13.34
C GLY A 28 0.92 2.01 11.85
N GLY A 29 1.28 0.75 11.58
CA GLY A 29 1.23 0.19 10.23
C GLY A 29 -0.19 0.12 9.70
N THR A 30 -0.39 0.55 8.46
CA THR A 30 -1.74 0.78 7.89
C THR A 30 -2.29 -0.37 7.06
N GLY A 31 -1.42 -1.28 6.60
CA GLY A 31 -1.80 -2.28 5.58
C GLY A 31 -2.21 -1.65 4.23
N TYR A 32 -1.74 -0.43 3.93
CA TYR A 32 -2.07 0.26 2.69
C TYR A 32 -1.75 -0.60 1.46
N GLY A 33 -2.68 -0.65 0.51
CA GLY A 33 -2.58 -1.46 -0.71
C GLY A 33 -3.11 -2.88 -0.61
N VAL A 34 -3.30 -3.47 0.58
CA VAL A 34 -3.77 -4.87 0.70
C VAL A 34 -5.16 -5.06 0.08
N ARG A 35 -6.15 -4.25 0.46
CA ARG A 35 -7.50 -4.33 -0.13
C ARG A 35 -7.50 -4.05 -1.64
N THR A 36 -6.64 -3.16 -2.10
CA THR A 36 -6.52 -2.82 -3.53
C THR A 36 -5.99 -4.01 -4.32
N VAL A 37 -4.93 -4.66 -3.85
CA VAL A 37 -4.37 -5.85 -4.49
C VAL A 37 -5.38 -7.00 -4.46
N LEU A 38 -6.06 -7.22 -3.34
CA LEU A 38 -7.10 -8.26 -3.26
C LEU A 38 -8.27 -8.01 -4.23
N ASN A 39 -8.67 -6.75 -4.44
CA ASN A 39 -9.72 -6.41 -5.41
C ASN A 39 -9.26 -6.48 -6.87
N LEU A 40 -7.95 -6.46 -7.12
CA LEU A 40 -7.37 -6.56 -8.46
C LEU A 40 -7.24 -8.02 -8.93
N LEU A 41 -7.13 -8.96 -8.00
CA LEU A 41 -7.06 -10.41 -8.24
C LEU A 41 -8.45 -11.00 -8.49
#